data_AF-A0A9E2CKP7-F1
#
_entry.id   AF-A0A9E2CKP7-F1
#
_cell.length_a   1.000
_cell.length_b   1.000
_cell.length_c   1.000
_cell.angle_alpha   90.00
_cell.angle_beta   90.00
_cell.angle_gamma   90.00
#
_symmetry.space_group_name_H-M   'P 1'
#
loop_
_entity.id
_entity.type
_entity.pdbx_description
1 polymer ?
#
loop_
_entity_poly.entity_id
_entity_poly.type
_entity_poly.pdbx_seq_one_letter_code
_entity_poly.pdbx_strand_id
1 'polypeptide(L)'
;MSTPLAAAIREAGDGYRREFQYSARESPAFLDRTLGPTGDDAVLVRGVVDSIVPVENGIEIVDFKTDAITAASVPQRVERYRPQMELYGRAMSRIWRQPVWKCWLVFLSAHEVVEVSDLTLS
;
A
#
# COMPACT_ATOMS: atom_id res chain seq x y z
N MET A 1 12.20 18.21 -11.44
CA MET A 1 12.49 16.76 -11.46
C MET A 1 11.17 16.01 -11.47
N SER A 2 10.99 15.04 -12.37
CA SER A 2 9.82 14.14 -12.34
C SER A 2 10.28 12.77 -11.87
N THR A 3 9.66 12.24 -10.82
CA THR A 3 9.86 10.84 -10.39
C THR A 3 9.05 9.90 -11.30
N PRO A 4 9.37 8.59 -11.35
CA PRO A 4 8.54 7.60 -12.04
C PRO A 4 7.10 7.60 -11.55
N LEU A 5 6.89 7.67 -10.23
CA LEU A 5 5.56 7.77 -9.62
C LEU A 5 4.78 9.02 -10.11
N ALA A 6 5.44 10.17 -10.18
CA ALA A 6 4.79 11.40 -10.65
C ALA A 6 4.38 11.30 -12.13
N ALA A 7 5.11 10.54 -12.95
CA ALA A 7 4.73 10.26 -14.33
C ALA A 7 3.51 9.32 -14.37
N ALA A 8 3.52 8.22 -13.61
CA ALA A 8 2.41 7.28 -13.53
C ALA A 8 1.10 7.96 -13.10
N ILE A 9 1.13 8.83 -12.09
CA ILE A 9 -0.06 9.59 -11.65
C ILE A 9 -0.60 10.49 -12.78
N ARG A 10 0.26 11.15 -13.55
CA ARG A 10 -0.18 12.01 -14.66
C ARG A 10 -0.77 11.20 -15.81
N GLU A 11 -0.17 10.06 -16.14
CA GLU A 11 -0.66 9.17 -17.18
C GLU A 11 -1.99 8.53 -16.81
N ALA A 12 -2.17 8.15 -15.55
CA ALA A 12 -3.43 7.61 -15.04
C ALA A 12 -4.63 8.56 -15.24
N GLY A 13 -4.40 9.88 -15.28
CA GLY A 13 -5.44 10.89 -15.53
C GLY A 13 -6.68 10.70 -14.65
N ASP A 14 -7.86 10.62 -15.29
CA ASP A 14 -9.14 10.40 -14.62
C ASP A 14 -9.28 9.02 -13.98
N GLY A 15 -8.36 8.10 -14.25
CA GLY A 15 -8.27 6.78 -13.62
C GLY A 15 -7.65 6.82 -12.21
N TYR A 16 -6.91 7.87 -11.87
CA TYR A 16 -6.36 8.06 -10.54
C TYR A 16 -7.48 8.13 -9.48
N ARG A 17 -7.33 7.40 -8.38
CA ARG A 17 -8.27 7.40 -7.26
C ARG A 17 -7.56 7.83 -6.00
N ARG A 18 -8.27 8.57 -5.16
CA ARG A 18 -7.80 9.03 -3.85
C ARG A 18 -8.78 8.60 -2.77
N GLU A 19 -8.27 8.41 -1.55
CA GLU A 19 -9.04 8.12 -0.35
C GLU A 19 -10.03 6.96 -0.57
N PHE A 20 -9.55 5.89 -1.21
CA PHE A 20 -10.37 4.76 -1.59
C PHE A 20 -10.72 3.93 -0.35
N GLN A 21 -11.97 4.06 0.09
CA GLN A 21 -12.50 3.27 1.21
C GLN A 21 -12.77 1.84 0.77
N TYR A 22 -12.34 0.88 1.59
CA TYR A 22 -12.57 -0.54 1.32
C TYR A 22 -13.00 -1.30 2.56
N SER A 23 -13.62 -2.46 2.31
CA SER A 23 -13.88 -3.48 3.33
C SER A 23 -13.49 -4.83 2.76
N ALA A 24 -12.67 -5.57 3.49
CA ALA A 24 -12.14 -6.86 3.06
C ALA A 24 -12.19 -7.88 4.21
N ARG A 25 -12.30 -9.16 3.87
CA ARG A 25 -12.15 -10.26 4.83
C ARG A 25 -10.67 -10.66 4.86
N GLU A 26 -10.08 -10.68 6.05
CA GLU A 26 -8.72 -11.16 6.25
C GLU A 26 -8.65 -12.22 7.35
N SER A 27 -7.67 -13.12 7.26
CA SER A 27 -7.40 -14.09 8.32
C SER A 27 -6.89 -13.36 9.57
N PRO A 28 -7.36 -13.73 10.78
CA PRO A 28 -6.80 -13.17 12.01
C PRO A 28 -5.28 -13.39 12.13
N ALA A 29 -4.76 -14.54 11.70
CA ALA A 29 -3.31 -14.83 11.71
C ALA A 29 -2.48 -13.91 10.81
N PHE A 30 -3.10 -13.32 9.78
CA PHE A 30 -2.44 -12.30 8.96
C PHE A 30 -2.29 -10.97 9.71
N LEU A 31 -3.30 -10.59 10.50
CA LEU A 31 -3.31 -9.33 11.26
C LEU A 31 -2.46 -9.42 12.53
N ASP A 32 -2.47 -10.57 13.19
CA ASP A 32 -1.68 -10.86 14.37
C ASP A 32 -0.91 -12.17 14.15
N ARG A 33 0.39 -12.01 13.84
CA ARG A 33 1.31 -13.13 13.57
C ARG A 33 1.60 -13.97 14.82
N THR A 34 1.16 -13.57 16.01
CA THR A 34 1.26 -14.38 17.23
C THR A 34 0.19 -15.46 17.30
N LEU A 35 -0.86 -15.35 16.49
CA LEU A 35 -1.91 -16.36 16.38
C LEU A 35 -1.41 -17.53 15.51
N GLY A 36 -1.77 -18.75 15.93
CA GLY A 36 -1.58 -19.95 15.12
C GLY A 36 -2.56 -20.01 13.94
N PRO A 37 -2.61 -21.14 13.20
CA PRO A 37 -3.57 -21.33 12.13
C PRO A 37 -5.01 -21.13 12.60
N THR A 38 -5.75 -20.22 11.96
CA THR A 38 -7.13 -19.85 12.33
C THR A 38 -8.20 -20.58 11.53
N GLY A 39 -7.82 -21.55 10.69
CA GLY A 39 -8.74 -22.20 9.76
C GLY A 39 -9.44 -21.18 8.84
N ASP A 40 -10.77 -21.29 8.74
CA ASP A 40 -11.61 -20.44 7.89
C ASP A 40 -12.11 -19.15 8.57
N ASP A 41 -11.65 -18.88 9.80
CA ASP A 41 -12.01 -17.65 10.51
C ASP A 41 -11.55 -16.41 9.74
N ALA A 42 -12.41 -15.40 9.73
CA ALA A 42 -12.15 -14.15 9.03
C ALA A 42 -12.59 -12.95 9.88
N VAL A 43 -11.76 -11.91 9.86
CA VAL A 43 -12.06 -10.59 10.41
C VAL A 43 -12.41 -9.66 9.26
N LEU A 44 -13.45 -8.84 9.46
CA LEU A 44 -13.75 -7.75 8.54
C LEU A 44 -12.83 -6.57 8.83
N VAL A 45 -11.95 -6.25 7.88
CA VAL A 45 -11.05 -5.09 7.93
C VAL A 45 -11.66 -3.98 7.09
N ARG A 46 -11.69 -2.77 7.64
CA ARG A 46 -12.07 -1.56 6.90
C ARG A 46 -10.90 -0.60 6.91
N GLY A 47 -10.59 -0.04 5.76
CA GLY A 47 -9.46 0.87 5.61
C GLY A 47 -9.71 1.89 4.50
N VAL A 48 -8.76 2.81 4.39
CA VAL A 48 -8.74 3.82 3.34
C VAL A 48 -7.35 3.81 2.73
N VAL A 49 -7.28 3.53 1.43
CA VAL A 49 -6.04 3.65 0.66
C VAL A 49 -5.94 5.09 0.18
N ASP A 50 -4.86 5.79 0.51
CA ASP A 50 -4.71 7.21 0.16
C ASP A 50 -4.82 7.42 -1.36
N SER A 51 -4.19 6.54 -2.14
CA SER A 51 -4.11 6.69 -3.59
C SER A 51 -3.93 5.36 -4.33
N ILE A 52 -4.66 5.20 -5.44
CA ILE A 52 -4.56 4.08 -6.37
C ILE A 52 -4.32 4.63 -7.77
N VAL A 53 -3.27 4.14 -8.42
CA VAL A 53 -2.80 4.58 -9.73
C VAL A 53 -2.88 3.41 -10.70
N PRO A 54 -3.85 3.39 -11.63
CA PRO A 54 -3.86 2.41 -12.71
C PRO A 54 -2.61 2.55 -13.59
N VAL A 55 -1.97 1.43 -13.90
CA VAL A 55 -0.81 1.33 -14.80
C VAL A 55 -1.00 0.15 -15.74
N GLU A 56 -0.16 0.03 -16.78
CA GLU A 56 -0.27 -1.07 -17.76
C GLU A 56 -0.23 -2.46 -17.09
N ASN A 57 0.62 -2.62 -16.07
CA ASN A 57 0.82 -3.90 -15.37
C ASN A 57 -0.13 -4.11 -14.18
N GLY A 58 -1.20 -3.33 -14.03
CA GLY A 58 -2.18 -3.45 -12.95
C GLY A 58 -2.39 -2.13 -12.21
N ILE A 59 -2.18 -2.13 -10.89
CA ILE A 59 -2.31 -0.91 -10.08
C ILE A 59 -1.06 -0.67 -9.23
N GLU A 60 -0.74 0.60 -9.01
CA GLU A 60 0.20 1.02 -7.98
C GLU A 60 -0.56 1.65 -6.81
N ILE A 61 -0.10 1.38 -5.60
CA ILE A 61 -0.64 1.97 -4.37
C ILE A 61 0.33 3.03 -3.88
N VAL A 62 -0.19 4.17 -3.43
CA VAL A 62 0.60 5.25 -2.84
C VAL A 62 0.00 5.62 -1.51
N ASP A 63 0.84 5.75 -0.48
CA ASP A 63 0.46 6.21 0.85
C ASP A 63 1.39 7.38 1.26
N PHE A 64 0.78 8.48 1.72
CA PHE A 64 1.48 9.72 2.05
C PHE A 64 1.71 9.82 3.56
N LYS A 65 2.97 9.93 3.95
CA LYS A 65 3.39 10.02 5.35
C LYS A 65 3.81 11.44 5.71
N THR A 66 3.15 11.98 6.72
CA THR A 66 3.41 13.30 7.32
C THR A 66 4.30 13.22 8.56
N ASP A 67 4.83 12.04 8.89
CA ASP A 67 5.74 11.85 10.02
C ASP A 67 6.88 12.89 9.99
N ALA A 68 7.17 13.49 11.15
CA ALA A 68 8.31 14.38 11.31
C ALA A 68 9.60 13.55 11.46
N ILE A 69 10.08 13.00 10.34
CA ILE A 69 11.29 12.18 10.28
C ILE A 69 12.33 12.78 9.35
N THR A 70 13.59 12.41 9.57
CA THR A 70 14.70 12.73 8.68
C THR A 70 14.90 11.63 7.64
N ALA A 71 15.66 11.91 6.57
CA ALA A 71 16.01 10.89 5.56
C ALA A 71 16.70 9.66 6.17
N ALA A 72 17.58 9.85 7.17
CA ALA A 72 18.25 8.76 7.89
C ALA A 72 17.28 7.80 8.60
N SER A 73 16.06 8.27 8.86
CA SER A 73 15.01 7.54 9.54
C SER A 73 14.08 6.76 8.57
N VAL A 74 14.12 7.04 7.27
CA VAL A 74 13.21 6.44 6.29
C VAL A 74 13.25 4.90 6.28
N PRO A 75 14.40 4.21 6.28
CA PRO A 75 14.42 2.74 6.18
C PRO A 75 13.67 2.03 7.32
N GLN A 76 13.89 2.46 8.57
CA GLN A 76 13.17 1.90 9.72
C GLN A 76 11.66 2.22 9.66
N ARG A 77 11.26 3.33 9.02
CA ARG A 77 9.86 3.73 8.90
C ARG A 77 9.14 2.93 7.82
N VAL A 78 9.82 2.64 6.72
CA VAL A 78 9.34 1.71 5.68
C VAL A 78 9.00 0.36 6.31
N GLU A 79 9.89 -0.19 7.14
CA GLU A 79 9.64 -1.49 7.79
C GLU A 79 8.42 -1.45 8.73
N ARG A 80 8.24 -0.34 9.45
CA ARG A 80 7.05 -0.15 10.29
C ARG A 80 5.74 -0.10 9.49
N TYR A 81 5.77 0.48 8.29
CA TYR A 81 4.60 0.59 7.41
C TYR A 81 4.40 -0.63 6.50
N ARG A 82 5.37 -1.54 6.41
CA ARG A 82 5.30 -2.75 5.57
C ARG A 82 4.03 -3.57 5.81
N PRO A 83 3.61 -3.92 7.06
CA PRO A 83 2.38 -4.70 7.25
C PRO A 83 1.12 -4.00 6.73
N GLN A 84 1.06 -2.67 6.82
CA GLN A 84 -0.04 -1.88 6.26
C GLN A 84 -0.04 -1.98 4.73
N MET A 85 1.13 -1.90 4.09
CA MET A 85 1.25 -2.00 2.64
C MET A 85 0.94 -3.43 2.14
N GLU A 86 1.28 -4.47 2.90
CA GLU A 86 0.85 -5.84 2.61
C GLU A 86 -0.68 -5.97 2.66
N LEU A 87 -1.31 -5.42 3.70
CA LEU A 87 -2.76 -5.41 3.85
C LEU A 87 -3.44 -4.67 2.68
N TYR A 88 -2.95 -3.50 2.31
CA TYR A 88 -3.47 -2.74 1.16
C TYR A 88 -3.27 -3.50 -0.14
N GLY A 89 -2.08 -4.03 -0.38
CA GLY A 89 -1.78 -4.79 -1.59
C GLY A 89 -2.68 -6.00 -1.77
N ARG A 90 -2.89 -6.79 -0.70
CA ARG A 90 -3.79 -7.97 -0.72
C ARG A 90 -5.23 -7.57 -0.97
N ALA A 91 -5.73 -6.58 -0.22
CA ALA A 91 -7.10 -6.13 -0.35
C ALA A 91 -7.37 -5.57 -1.75
N MET A 92 -6.49 -4.70 -2.25
CA MET A 92 -6.68 -4.05 -3.55
C MET A 92 -6.52 -5.04 -4.70
N SER A 93 -5.56 -5.97 -4.63
CA SER A 93 -5.42 -7.02 -5.64
C SER A 93 -6.73 -7.82 -5.84
N ARG A 94 -7.41 -8.16 -4.73
CA ARG A 94 -8.69 -8.87 -4.75
C ARG A 94 -9.84 -8.00 -5.26
N ILE A 95 -9.92 -6.74 -4.83
CA ILE A 95 -11.00 -5.81 -5.17
C ILE A 95 -10.91 -5.38 -6.64
N TRP A 96 -9.72 -5.02 -7.12
CA TRP A 96 -9.47 -4.60 -8.50
C TRP A 96 -9.40 -5.76 -9.49
N ARG A 97 -9.22 -6.99 -9.01
CA ARG A 97 -8.98 -8.19 -9.84
C ARG A 97 -7.81 -8.00 -10.80
N GLN A 98 -6.79 -7.28 -10.32
CA GLN A 98 -5.56 -6.97 -11.03
C GLN A 98 -4.40 -7.05 -10.03
N PRO A 99 -3.18 -7.41 -10.47
CA PRO A 99 -2.03 -7.39 -9.59
C PRO A 99 -1.73 -5.97 -9.11
N VAL A 100 -1.27 -5.86 -7.87
CA VAL A 100 -0.63 -4.64 -7.36
C VAL A 100 0.82 -4.69 -7.79
N TRP A 101 1.19 -3.84 -8.74
CA TRP A 101 2.51 -3.81 -9.36
C TRP A 101 3.56 -3.22 -8.40
N LYS A 102 3.23 -2.10 -7.76
CA LYS A 102 4.11 -1.40 -6.82
C LYS A 102 3.33 -0.78 -5.66
N CYS A 103 3.98 -0.67 -4.52
CA CYS A 103 3.51 0.11 -3.38
C CYS A 103 4.55 1.18 -3.04
N TRP A 104 4.09 2.40 -2.86
CA TRP A 104 4.93 3.57 -2.63
C TRP A 104 4.60 4.22 -1.29
N LEU A 105 5.63 4.58 -0.54
CA LEU A 105 5.55 5.47 0.61
C LEU A 105 6.17 6.82 0.25
N VAL A 106 5.40 7.89 0.42
CA VAL A 106 5.85 9.27 0.19
C VAL A 106 6.04 9.97 1.53
N PHE A 107 7.28 10.15 1.97
CA PHE A 107 7.61 10.83 3.22
C PHE A 107 7.80 12.32 2.99
N LEU A 108 6.76 13.11 3.29
CA LEU A 108 6.73 14.54 2.98
C LEU A 108 7.82 15.33 3.72
N SER A 109 8.01 15.09 5.02
CA SER A 109 9.01 15.79 5.83
C SER A 109 10.45 15.43 5.46
N ALA A 110 10.67 14.21 4.98
CA ALA A 110 11.99 13.73 4.55
C ALA A 110 12.28 14.04 3.07
N HIS A 111 11.27 14.46 2.29
CA HIS A 111 11.33 14.62 0.84
C HIS A 111 11.75 13.35 0.09
N GLU A 112 11.35 12.18 0.60
CA GLU A 112 11.73 10.87 0.07
C GLU A 112 10.51 10.12 -0.49
N VAL A 113 10.70 9.46 -1.63
CA VAL A 113 9.71 8.57 -2.25
C VAL A 113 10.33 7.18 -2.34
N VAL A 114 9.72 6.21 -1.66
CA VAL A 114 10.29 4.87 -1.53
C VAL A 114 9.31 3.84 -2.06
N GLU A 115 9.80 2.97 -2.95
CA GLU A 115 9.11 1.74 -3.34
C GLU A 115 9.29 0.70 -2.23
N VAL A 116 8.19 0.12 -1.75
CA VAL A 116 8.23 -0.97 -0.77
C VAL A 116 8.30 -2.29 -1.53
N SER A 117 9.50 -2.86 -1.62
CA SER A 117 9.75 -4.16 -2.27
C SER A 117 9.36 -5.33 -1.36
N ASP A 118 9.28 -6.54 -1.94
CA ASP A 118 9.16 -7.81 -1.20
C ASP A 118 7.92 -7.92 -0.30
N LEU A 119 6.78 -7.40 -0.78
CA LEU A 119 5.50 -7.53 -0.09
C LEU A 119 4.89 -8.91 -0.29
N THR A 120 4.36 -9.51 0.78
CA THR A 120 3.64 -10.80 0.71
C THR A 120 2.17 -10.55 0.37
N LEU A 121 1.83 -10.61 -0.93
CA LEU A 121 0.50 -10.25 -1.44
C LEU A 121 -0.43 -11.44 -1.72
N SER A 122 0.00 -12.68 -1.45
CA SER A 122 -0.80 -13.91 -1.61
C SER A 122 -1.82 -14.09 -0.48
#